data_AF-A0A1B9ALA8-F1
#
_entry.id   AF-A0A1B9ALA8-F1
#
_cell.length_a   1.000
_cell.length_b   1.000
_cell.length_c   1.000
_cell.angle_alpha   90.00
_cell.angle_beta   90.00
_cell.angle_gamma   90.00
#
_symmetry.space_group_name_H-M   'P 1'
#
loop_
_entity.id
_entity.type
_entity.pdbx_description
1 polymer ?
#
loop_
_entity_poly.entity_id
_entity_poly.type
_entity_poly.pdbx_seq_one_letter_code
_entity_poly.pdbx_strand_id
1 'polypeptide(L)' 'MDKNKRSQVGLDKDYQPDNGSMAPDMESMKDLGKQMENRRTGQVLKEDYGKNPDPIQNEEEDEHLRD' A
#
# COMPACT_ATOMS: atom_id res chain seq x y z
N MET A 1 -29.83 -24.69 -5.69
CA MET A 1 -28.80 -24.50 -4.65
C MET A 1 -28.49 -23.02 -4.57
N ASP A 2 -28.65 -22.46 -3.38
CA ASP A 2 -28.88 -21.04 -3.06
C ASP A 2 -27.82 -20.04 -3.54
N LYS A 3 -28.29 -18.97 -4.18
CA LYS A 3 -27.52 -17.76 -4.53
C LYS A 3 -27.55 -16.70 -3.41
N ASN A 4 -27.60 -17.11 -2.15
CA ASN A 4 -27.79 -16.21 -1.01
C ASN A 4 -26.82 -16.48 0.14
N LYS A 5 -25.61 -15.92 0.04
CA LYS A 5 -24.78 -15.52 1.18
C LYS A 5 -23.94 -14.31 0.78
N ARG A 6 -24.61 -13.21 0.42
CA ARG A 6 -24.02 -11.87 0.57
C ARG A 6 -24.11 -11.54 2.05
N SER A 7 -23.20 -12.13 2.84
CA SER A 7 -23.02 -11.70 4.21
C SER A 7 -22.59 -10.24 4.16
N GLN A 8 -23.24 -9.45 4.99
CA GLN A 8 -22.91 -8.10 5.34
C GLN A 8 -21.49 -8.08 5.96
N VAL A 9 -20.44 -8.14 5.13
CA VAL A 9 -19.04 -8.13 5.59
C VAL A 9 -18.57 -6.68 5.61
N GLY A 10 -18.98 -5.94 6.64
CA GLY A 10 -18.27 -4.71 6.98
C GLY A 10 -16.84 -5.07 7.40
N LEU A 11 -15.85 -4.26 7.01
CA LEU A 11 -14.50 -4.37 7.57
C LEU A 11 -14.58 -4.20 9.09
N ASP A 12 -13.68 -4.87 9.80
CA ASP A 12 -13.54 -4.69 11.24
C ASP A 12 -13.29 -3.21 11.54
N LYS A 13 -13.78 -2.70 12.68
CA LYS A 13 -13.54 -1.32 13.10
C LYS A 13 -12.05 -1.03 13.29
N ASP A 14 -11.30 -2.07 13.62
CA ASP A 14 -9.86 -2.02 13.83
C ASP A 14 -9.07 -2.44 12.58
N TYR A 15 -9.73 -2.71 11.46
CA TYR A 15 -9.06 -3.05 10.20
C TYR A 15 -8.26 -1.86 9.69
N GLN A 16 -6.94 -2.04 9.58
CA GLN A 16 -6.06 -1.09 8.93
C GLN A 16 -5.58 -1.63 7.59
N PRO A 17 -5.74 -0.86 6.49
CA PRO A 17 -5.21 -1.25 5.19
C PRO A 17 -3.69 -1.18 5.18
N ASP A 18 -3.05 -2.20 4.58
CA ASP A 18 -1.58 -2.32 4.50
C ASP A 18 -0.90 -1.10 3.82
N ASN A 19 -1.56 -0.53 2.80
CA ASN A 19 -1.10 0.66 2.09
C ASN A 19 -1.82 1.94 2.57
N GLY A 20 -2.10 2.04 3.87
CA GLY A 20 -2.73 3.22 4.47
C GLY A 20 -1.92 4.52 4.23
N SER A 21 -2.62 5.64 4.13
CA SER A 21 -2.01 6.98 3.99
C SER A 21 -1.34 7.48 5.27
N MET A 22 -1.60 6.82 6.40
CA MET A 22 -1.07 7.14 7.72
C MET A 22 -0.48 5.87 8.35
N ALA A 23 0.65 6.01 9.03
CA ALA A 23 1.27 4.90 9.76
C ALA A 23 0.40 4.50 10.99
N PRO A 24 0.23 3.18 11.26
CA PRO A 24 -0.55 2.67 12.39
C PRO A 24 -0.13 3.17 13.77
N ASP A 25 1.18 3.32 13.96
CA ASP A 25 1.82 3.44 15.26
C ASP A 25 3.17 4.20 15.17
N MET A 26 3.78 4.43 16.34
CA MET A 26 5.03 5.18 16.43
C MET A 26 6.24 4.45 15.84
N GLU A 27 6.21 3.12 15.73
CA GLU A 27 7.30 2.33 15.18
C GLU A 27 7.30 2.41 13.64
N SER A 28 6.13 2.19 13.05
CA SER A 28 5.86 2.37 11.63
C SER A 28 6.08 3.81 11.16
N MET A 29 5.82 4.83 11.99
CA MET A 29 6.20 6.22 11.70
C MET A 29 7.72 6.41 11.58
N LYS A 30 8.51 5.77 12.44
CA LYS A 30 9.99 5.86 12.39
C LYS A 30 10.53 5.18 11.14
N ASP A 31 9.96 4.04 10.78
CA ASP A 31 10.37 3.32 9.58
C ASP A 31 9.98 4.06 8.30
N LEU A 32 8.81 4.72 8.28
CA LEU A 32 8.46 5.66 7.23
C LEU A 32 9.51 6.79 7.11
N GLY A 33 9.96 7.35 8.23
CA GLY A 33 11.04 8.34 8.26
C GLY A 33 12.34 7.83 7.60
N LYS A 34 12.78 6.62 7.94
CA LYS A 34 13.97 5.98 7.32
C LYS A 34 13.79 5.71 5.82
N GLN A 35 12.56 5.35 5.41
CA GLN A 35 12.22 5.12 4.00
C GLN A 35 12.32 6.45 3.21
N MET A 36 11.82 7.55 3.77
CA MET A 36 11.86 8.89 3.16
C MET A 36 13.28 9.47 3.12
N GLU A 37 14.07 9.29 4.18
CA GLU A 37 15.47 9.74 4.26
C GLU A 37 16.31 9.14 3.13
N ASN A 38 16.13 7.84 2.87
CA ASN A 38 16.88 7.12 1.84
C ASN A 38 16.21 7.14 0.46
N ARG A 39 15.10 7.87 0.29
CA ARG A 39 14.29 7.94 -0.96
C ARG A 39 14.08 6.56 -1.59
N ARG A 40 13.75 5.55 -0.77
CA ARG A 40 13.67 4.16 -1.22
C ARG A 40 12.61 3.99 -2.32
N THR A 41 12.91 3.18 -3.32
CA THR A 41 12.02 2.88 -4.45
C THR A 41 11.07 1.72 -4.13
N GLY A 42 10.05 1.53 -4.97
CA GLY A 42 9.02 0.50 -4.78
C GLY A 42 9.56 -0.93 -4.61
N GLN A 43 10.65 -1.29 -5.30
CA GLN A 43 11.29 -2.61 -5.16
C GLN A 43 11.86 -2.84 -3.75
N VAL A 44 12.61 -1.87 -3.24
CA VAL A 44 13.21 -1.95 -1.90
C VAL A 44 12.14 -1.93 -0.81
N LEU A 45 11.06 -1.15 -1.00
CA LEU A 45 9.93 -1.12 -0.06
C LEU A 45 9.18 -2.45 0.00
N LYS A 46 9.11 -3.17 -1.12
CA LYS A 46 8.52 -4.51 -1.17
C LYS A 46 9.37 -5.55 -0.48
N GLU A 47 10.67 -5.56 -0.76
CA GLU A 47 11.60 -6.56 -0.24
C GLU A 47 11.87 -6.38 1.26
N ASP A 48 12.15 -5.16 1.71
CA ASP A 48 12.57 -4.90 3.09
C ASP A 48 11.41 -4.62 4.04
N TYR A 49 10.27 -4.15 3.52
CA TYR A 49 9.15 -3.67 4.34
C TYR A 49 7.81 -4.32 3.98
N GLY A 50 7.78 -5.27 3.03
CA GLY A 50 6.57 -5.98 2.64
C GLY A 50 5.49 -5.09 2.02
N LYS A 51 5.83 -3.87 1.59
CA LYS A 51 4.85 -2.93 1.02
C LYS A 51 4.53 -3.29 -0.43
N ASN A 52 3.28 -3.09 -0.82
CA ASN A 52 2.87 -3.30 -2.20
C ASN A 52 3.07 -2.01 -2.99
N PRO A 53 4.02 -1.96 -3.95
CA PRO A 53 4.20 -0.81 -4.81
C PRO A 53 2.95 -0.58 -5.65
N ASP A 54 2.75 0.67 -6.09
CA ASP A 54 1.64 1.01 -6.98
C ASP A 54 1.84 0.27 -8.31
N PRO A 55 0.82 -0.43 -8.86
CA PRO A 55 0.92 -1.06 -10.17
C PRO A 55 1.42 -0.10 -11.26
N ILE A 56 1.02 1.18 -11.20
CA ILE A 56 1.43 2.23 -12.14
C ILE A 56 2.96 2.43 -12.14
N GLN A 57 3.66 2.13 -11.04
CA GLN A 57 5.13 2.20 -11.00
C GLN A 57 5.84 1.16 -11.87
N ASN A 58 5.14 0.08 -12.26
CA ASN A 58 5.69 -0.99 -13.10
C ASN A 58 5.01 -1.04 -14.48
N GLU A 59 3.99 -0.21 -14.71
CA GLU A 59 3.48 0.04 -16.05
C GLU A 59 4.58 0.82 -16.80
N GLU A 60 4.90 0.37 -18.02
CA GLU A 60 5.82 1.10 -18.89
C GLU A 60 5.32 2.54 -19.01
N GLU A 61 6.22 3.53 -18.87
CA GLU A 61 5.86 4.96 -18.87
C GLU A 61 4.86 5.22 -19.99
N ASP A 62 3.64 5.63 -19.63
CA ASP A 62 2.66 6.07 -20.61
C ASP A 62 3.25 7.32 -21.28
N GLU A 63 3.83 7.16 -22.47
CA GLU A 63 4.51 8.21 -23.25
C GLU A 63 3.62 9.45 -23.47
N HIS A 64 2.32 9.35 -23.15
CA HIS A 64 1.31 10.40 -23.26
C HIS A 64 1.02 11.19 -21.96
N LEU A 65 1.71 10.94 -20.85
CA LEU A 65 1.48 11.71 -19.61
C LEU A 65 2.13 13.12 -19.60
N ARG A 66 2.78 13.51 -20.71
CA ARG A 66 3.46 14.80 -20.89
C ARG A 66 2.91 15.58 -22.09
N ASP A 67 1.59 15.75 -22.18
CA ASP A 67 0.95 16.67 -23.12
C ASP A 67 0.22 17.82 -22.40
#